data_AF-A0A068LKE4-F1
#
_entry.id   AF-A0A068LKE4-F1
#
_cell.length_a   1.000
_cell.length_b   1.000
_cell.length_c   1.000
_cell.angle_alpha   90.00
_cell.angle_beta   90.00
_cell.angle_gamma   90.00
#
_symmetry.space_group_name_H-M   'P 1'
#
loop_
_entity.id
_entity.type
_entity.pdbx_description
1 polymer ?
#
loop_
_entity_poly.entity_id
_entity_poly.type
_entity_poly.pdbx_seq_one_letter_code
_entity_poly.pdbx_strand_id
1 'polypeptide(L)'
;MKKLMIFALMLLSMGTQAQTARQFTLDLTADGKAQMVCFLPETPSGKAIVGVPGGGYSMLSNTHEGTLASGWMNQQGIAYFVVNYRLPQGDRTKPMGDVMQ
;
A
#
# COMPACT_ATOMS: atom_id res chain seq x y z
N MET A 1 -44.60 2.31 -12.34
CA MET A 1 -44.14 2.65 -10.97
C MET A 1 -43.08 1.68 -10.43
N LYS A 2 -43.29 0.34 -10.48
CA LYS A 2 -42.32 -0.65 -9.97
C LYS A 2 -40.95 -0.66 -10.69
N LYS A 3 -40.92 -0.43 -12.01
CA LYS A 3 -39.67 -0.35 -12.81
C LYS A 3 -38.80 0.87 -12.47
N LEU A 4 -39.42 1.95 -11.98
CA LEU A 4 -38.70 3.16 -11.55
C LEU A 4 -38.02 2.95 -10.18
N MET A 5 -38.65 2.18 -9.30
CA MET A 5 -38.06 1.81 -8.01
C MET A 5 -36.87 0.85 -8.15
N ILE A 6 -36.90 -0.07 -9.11
CA ILE A 6 -35.77 -0.99 -9.38
C ILE A 6 -34.55 -0.22 -9.91
N PHE A 7 -34.77 0.79 -10.76
CA PHE A 7 -33.69 1.62 -11.29
C PHE A 7 -33.05 2.52 -10.21
N ALA A 8 -33.86 3.03 -9.28
CA ALA A 8 -33.37 3.80 -8.14
C ALA A 8 -32.54 2.95 -7.17
N LEU A 9 -32.89 1.67 -6.98
CA LEU A 9 -32.15 0.76 -6.08
C LEU A 9 -30.77 0.36 -6.63
N MET A 10 -30.62 0.24 -7.96
CA MET A 10 -29.31 0.00 -8.60
C MET A 10 -28.36 1.20 -8.56
N LEU A 11 -28.89 2.43 -8.51
CA LEU A 11 -28.08 3.65 -8.41
C LEU A 11 -27.53 3.86 -6.99
N LEU A 12 -28.21 3.36 -5.95
CA LEU A 12 -27.69 3.41 -4.57
C LEU A 12 -26.52 2.46 -4.31
N SER A 13 -26.35 1.40 -5.10
CA SER A 13 -25.20 0.48 -4.94
C SER A 13 -23.90 0.98 -5.59
N MET A 14 -23.92 2.11 -6.30
CA MET A 14 -22.71 2.73 -6.89
C MET A 14 -22.02 3.72 -5.93
N GLY A 15 -22.55 3.87 -4.71
CA GLY A 15 -21.98 4.72 -3.68
C GLY A 15 -20.91 4.05 -2.83
N THR A 16 -19.99 3.27 -3.41
CA THR A 16 -18.70 3.05 -2.75
C THR A 16 -17.83 4.25 -3.08
N GLN A 17 -18.07 5.34 -2.34
CA GLN A 17 -17.13 6.46 -2.30
C GLN A 17 -15.75 5.85 -2.07
N ALA A 18 -14.81 6.06 -2.99
CA ALA A 18 -13.43 5.71 -2.80
C ALA A 18 -12.92 6.54 -1.61
N GLN A 19 -13.03 5.95 -0.43
CA GLN A 19 -12.67 6.52 0.85
C GLN A 19 -11.17 6.79 0.85
N THR A 20 -10.79 8.05 1.06
CA THR A 20 -9.41 8.56 1.05
C THR A 20 -8.61 8.00 2.22
N ALA A 21 -8.10 6.77 2.06
CA ALA A 21 -7.07 6.19 2.92
C ALA A 21 -5.90 7.17 3.14
N ARG A 22 -5.46 7.35 4.40
CA ARG A 22 -4.35 8.24 4.72
C ARG A 22 -3.05 7.65 4.19
N GLN A 23 -2.44 8.34 3.23
CA GLN A 23 -1.15 7.97 2.64
C GLN A 23 -0.05 8.94 3.07
N PHE A 24 1.11 8.41 3.45
CA PHE A 24 2.31 9.20 3.73
C PHE A 24 3.58 8.36 3.53
N THR A 25 4.73 9.01 3.52
CA THR A 25 6.03 8.35 3.40
C THR A 25 6.86 8.62 4.66
N LEU A 26 7.54 7.59 5.16
CA LEU A 26 8.52 7.68 6.23
C LEU A 26 9.91 7.38 5.68
N ASP A 27 10.88 8.21 6.00
CA ASP A 27 12.28 7.90 5.73
C ASP A 27 12.76 6.88 6.76
N LEU A 28 13.21 5.71 6.28
CA LEU A 28 13.81 4.66 7.11
C LEU A 28 15.31 4.90 7.32
N THR A 29 15.88 5.89 6.67
CA THR A 29 17.32 6.20 6.79
C THR A 29 17.48 7.70 6.86
N ALA A 30 18.47 8.16 7.63
CA ALA A 30 18.73 9.59 7.79
C ALA A 30 19.02 10.31 6.46
N ASP A 31 19.50 9.59 5.44
CA ASP A 31 19.74 10.11 4.10
C ASP A 31 18.56 9.96 3.12
N GLY A 32 17.40 9.46 3.61
CA GLY A 32 16.16 9.32 2.84
C GLY A 32 16.23 8.31 1.69
N LYS A 33 17.27 7.49 1.60
CA LYS A 33 17.46 6.54 0.48
C LYS A 33 16.68 5.24 0.64
N ALA A 34 16.29 4.91 1.86
CA ALA A 34 15.30 3.89 2.16
C ALA A 34 14.06 4.55 2.73
N GLN A 35 12.89 4.17 2.22
CA GLN A 35 11.61 4.78 2.56
C GLN A 35 10.53 3.71 2.76
N MET A 36 9.56 4.00 3.62
CA MET A 36 8.33 3.23 3.75
C MET A 36 7.15 4.08 3.30
N VAL A 37 6.44 3.62 2.28
CA VAL A 37 5.17 4.23 1.86
C VAL A 37 4.05 3.56 2.65
N CYS A 38 3.31 4.36 3.41
CA CYS A 38 2.28 3.92 4.31
C CYS A 38 0.89 4.20 3.73
N PHE A 39 0.03 3.18 3.71
CA PHE A 39 -1.36 3.26 3.29
C PHE A 39 -2.26 2.81 4.44
N LEU A 40 -2.94 3.74 5.08
CA LEU A 40 -3.78 3.44 6.24
C LEU A 40 -5.27 3.36 5.87
N PRO A 41 -5.97 2.29 6.29
CA PRO A 41 -7.41 2.20 6.12
C PRO A 41 -8.11 3.26 6.97
N GLU A 42 -9.29 3.71 6.53
CA GLU A 42 -10.13 4.60 7.33
C GLU A 42 -10.69 3.91 8.59
N THR A 43 -11.02 2.62 8.47
CA THR A 43 -11.51 1.79 9.58
C THR A 43 -10.49 0.68 9.86
N PRO A 44 -9.54 0.88 10.80
CA PRO A 44 -8.47 -0.07 11.04
C PRO A 44 -8.98 -1.34 11.72
N SER A 45 -8.61 -2.49 11.17
CA SER A 45 -8.85 -3.82 11.75
C SER A 45 -7.79 -4.23 12.78
N GLY A 46 -6.82 -3.36 13.07
CA GLY A 46 -5.65 -3.64 13.91
C GLY A 46 -4.57 -4.50 13.25
N LYS A 47 -4.74 -4.91 11.98
CA LYS A 47 -3.77 -5.71 11.22
C LYS A 47 -2.96 -4.86 10.26
N ALA A 48 -1.73 -5.31 10.00
CA ALA A 48 -0.82 -4.69 9.05
C ALA A 48 -0.14 -5.74 8.17
N ILE A 49 0.18 -5.35 6.94
CA ILE A 49 1.02 -6.12 6.00
C ILE A 49 2.11 -5.20 5.48
N VAL A 50 3.34 -5.72 5.44
CA VAL A 50 4.50 -5.04 4.86
C VAL A 50 4.88 -5.75 3.56
N GLY A 51 4.70 -5.05 2.44
CA GLY A 51 5.19 -5.46 1.13
C GLY A 51 6.66 -5.08 0.95
N VAL A 52 7.47 -6.05 0.55
CA VAL A 52 8.88 -5.86 0.19
C VAL A 52 9.00 -6.19 -1.30
N PRO A 53 9.04 -5.17 -2.19
CA PRO A 53 9.03 -5.36 -3.63
C PRO A 53 10.23 -6.17 -4.13
N GLY A 54 10.01 -7.03 -5.12
CA GLY A 54 11.06 -7.76 -5.80
C GLY A 54 11.77 -6.90 -6.87
N GLY A 55 12.31 -7.57 -7.89
CA GLY A 55 13.18 -6.99 -8.91
C GLY A 55 14.62 -7.50 -8.87
N GLY A 56 14.86 -8.63 -8.19
CA GLY A 56 16.14 -9.35 -8.19
C GLY A 56 17.31 -8.56 -7.63
N TYR A 57 17.05 -7.54 -6.79
CA TYR A 57 18.03 -6.58 -6.29
C TYR A 57 18.72 -5.71 -7.36
N SER A 58 18.20 -5.70 -8.59
CA SER A 58 18.65 -4.81 -9.66
C SER A 58 17.73 -3.58 -9.80
N MET A 59 16.49 -3.68 -9.31
CA MET A 59 15.49 -2.62 -9.30
C MET A 59 14.41 -2.92 -8.25
N LEU A 60 13.50 -1.97 -8.01
CA LEU A 60 12.31 -2.15 -7.19
C LEU A 60 11.07 -2.30 -8.09
N SER A 61 10.34 -3.40 -8.00
CA SER A 61 9.11 -3.66 -8.76
C SER A 61 7.86 -2.99 -8.15
N ASN A 62 7.97 -1.71 -7.79
CA ASN A 62 6.99 -1.02 -6.93
C ASN A 62 5.58 -0.92 -7.51
N THR A 63 5.43 -0.77 -8.82
CA THR A 63 4.11 -0.58 -9.42
C THR A 63 3.24 -1.84 -9.30
N HIS A 64 3.83 -3.02 -9.54
CA HIS A 64 3.09 -4.28 -9.59
C HIS A 64 3.12 -5.01 -8.24
N GLU A 65 4.27 -5.00 -7.56
CA GLU A 65 4.49 -5.74 -6.31
C GLU A 65 4.47 -4.84 -5.07
N GLY A 66 4.57 -3.53 -5.26
CA GLY A 66 4.48 -2.55 -4.18
C GLY A 66 3.05 -2.09 -3.96
N THR A 67 2.59 -1.07 -4.68
CA THR A 67 1.41 -0.28 -4.30
C THR A 67 0.09 -0.83 -4.82
N LEU A 68 0.08 -1.73 -5.81
CA LEU A 68 -1.16 -2.21 -6.44
C LEU A 68 -2.14 -2.84 -5.43
N ALA A 69 -1.61 -3.54 -4.42
CA ALA A 69 -2.42 -4.20 -3.40
C ALA A 69 -2.99 -3.25 -2.33
N SER A 70 -2.48 -2.01 -2.22
CA SER A 70 -2.79 -1.13 -1.08
C SER A 70 -4.28 -0.82 -0.94
N GLY A 71 -4.95 -0.51 -2.06
CA GLY A 71 -6.38 -0.19 -2.08
C GLY A 71 -7.24 -1.35 -1.59
N TRP A 72 -6.97 -2.57 -2.08
CA TRP A 72 -7.70 -3.76 -1.63
C TRP A 72 -7.45 -4.05 -0.15
N MET A 73 -6.20 -3.97 0.31
CA MET A 73 -5.85 -4.16 1.72
C MET A 73 -6.55 -3.15 2.63
N ASN A 74 -6.54 -1.86 2.26
CA ASN A 74 -7.20 -0.82 3.03
C ASN A 74 -8.72 -1.01 3.07
N GLN A 75 -9.36 -1.49 2.00
CA GLN A 75 -10.79 -1.85 2.01
C GLN A 75 -11.10 -2.97 3.01
N GLN A 76 -10.16 -3.88 3.28
CA GLN A 76 -10.28 -4.91 4.33
C GLN A 76 -9.96 -4.40 5.74
N GLY A 77 -9.71 -3.09 5.90
CA GLY A 77 -9.26 -2.51 7.15
C GLY A 77 -7.82 -2.89 7.52
N ILE A 78 -6.99 -3.34 6.56
CA ILE A 78 -5.60 -3.71 6.79
C ILE A 78 -4.70 -2.52 6.42
N ALA A 79 -3.83 -2.11 7.34
CA ALA A 79 -2.77 -1.17 7.03
C ALA A 79 -1.74 -1.83 6.12
N TYR A 80 -1.38 -1.16 5.03
CA TYR A 80 -0.44 -1.70 4.07
C TYR A 80 0.76 -0.77 3.95
N PHE A 81 1.95 -1.35 4.02
CA PHE A 81 3.21 -0.63 3.99
C PHE A 81 4.07 -1.18 2.86
N VAL A 82 4.79 -0.34 2.14
CA VAL A 82 5.72 -0.76 1.09
C VAL A 82 7.11 -0.23 1.42
N VAL A 83 8.09 -1.12 1.55
CA VAL A 83 9.48 -0.75 1.82
C VAL A 83 10.23 -0.56 0.51
N ASN A 84 10.56 0.68 0.20
CA ASN A 84 11.52 1.04 -0.84
C ASN A 84 12.93 0.93 -0.26
N TYR A 85 13.51 -0.26 -0.28
CA TYR A 85 14.86 -0.51 0.22
C TYR A 85 15.94 -0.04 -0.77
N ARG A 86 17.14 0.21 -0.25
CA ARG A 86 18.32 0.50 -1.07
C ARG A 86 18.78 -0.76 -1.78
N LEU A 87 19.04 -0.65 -3.08
CA LEU A 87 19.70 -1.73 -3.84
C LEU A 87 21.10 -2.00 -3.25
N PRO A 88 21.57 -3.26 -3.26
CA PRO A 88 22.78 -3.64 -2.55
C PRO A 88 24.03 -2.93 -3.09
N GLN A 89 24.16 -2.78 -4.41
CA GLN A 89 25.34 -2.19 -5.06
C GLN A 89 26.66 -2.77 -4.52
N GLY A 90 26.71 -4.11 -4.42
CA GLY A 90 27.84 -4.84 -3.84
C GLY A 90 27.75 -5.10 -2.33
N ASP A 91 26.85 -4.43 -1.62
CA ASP A 91 26.65 -4.59 -0.18
C ASP A 91 25.26 -5.17 0.14
N ARG A 92 25.24 -6.45 0.55
CA ARG A 92 24.00 -7.19 0.86
C ARG A 92 23.36 -6.78 2.18
N THR A 93 24.05 -5.99 3.00
CA THR A 93 23.52 -5.54 4.29
C THR A 93 22.52 -4.40 4.13
N LYS A 94 22.60 -3.60 3.06
CA LYS A 94 21.69 -2.47 2.85
C LYS A 94 20.22 -2.90 2.72
N PRO A 95 19.83 -3.82 1.81
CA PRO A 95 18.42 -4.18 1.67
C PRO A 95 17.85 -4.79 2.95
N MET A 96 18.63 -5.65 3.61
CA MET A 96 18.20 -6.31 4.84
C MET A 96 18.07 -5.32 6.00
N GLY A 97 19.05 -4.43 6.16
CA GLY A 97 19.03 -3.41 7.21
C GLY A 97 17.87 -2.42 7.04
N ASP A 98 17.49 -2.10 5.81
CA ASP A 98 16.36 -1.21 5.53
C ASP A 98 15.01 -1.85 5.87
N VAL A 99 14.85 -3.16 5.63
CA VAL A 99 13.62 -3.89 5.92
C VAL A 99 13.45 -4.19 7.42
N MET A 100 14.56 -4.28 8.17
CA MET A 100 14.55 -4.62 9.59
C MET A 100 14.40 -3.44 10.56
N GLN A 101 14.30 -2.20 10.06
CA GLN A 101 14.11 -1.02 10.91
C GLN A 101 12.71 -0.89 11.50
#